data_AF-A0A0M3KCZ9-F1
#
_entry.id   AF-A0A0M3KCZ9-F1
#
_cell.length_a   1.000
_cell.length_b   1.000
_cell.length_c   1.000
_cell.angle_alpha   90.00
_cell.angle_beta   90.00
_cell.angle_gamma   90.00
#
_symmetry.space_group_name_H-M   'P 1'
#
loop_
_entity.id
_entity.type
_entity.pdbx_description
1 polymer ?
#
loop_
_entity_poly.entity_id
_entity_poly.type
_entity_poly.pdbx_seq_one_letter_code
_entity_poly.pdbx_strand_id
1 'polypeptide(L)'
;MWQDESGGFMCCTIELLGIFKKMSEHVESYLSEVQSRATLQQSDREKLRLAVCLSEEQLRKMDSTLKRTTAFMKKLKNVAAAQESTILADLDKINLSKFVEEMANSIADAKIKTSDIATVVNICVQLSSLYADFPSILLAELKKILPIRRSDKITNPSKLRIDLRLLAELCLHGVFAKEGVQLLGSTLSYITHTDKTDHYNVPILLPLCKSLSADIFGVHPYSIQQVRFLFFRIVFNILQCLQY
;
A
#
# COMPACT_ATOMS: atom_id res chain seq x y z
N MET A 1 4.91 41.05 -32.68
CA MET A 1 6.38 40.95 -32.48
C MET A 1 6.82 42.20 -31.74
N TRP A 2 7.07 42.10 -30.43
CA TRP A 2 7.50 43.26 -29.63
C TRP A 2 8.75 42.85 -28.85
N GLN A 3 9.91 43.34 -29.30
CA GLN A 3 11.10 43.47 -28.47
C GLN A 3 11.07 44.86 -27.84
N ASP A 4 11.49 44.97 -26.58
CA ASP A 4 11.99 46.23 -26.04
C ASP A 4 13.51 46.11 -25.81
N GLU A 5 14.18 47.25 -25.95
CA GLU A 5 15.62 47.48 -25.91
C GLU A 5 16.28 47.31 -24.52
N SER A 6 15.58 46.72 -23.55
CA SER A 6 16.08 46.38 -22.20
C SER A 6 15.94 44.90 -21.81
N GLY A 7 15.61 44.01 -22.77
CA GLY A 7 15.92 42.57 -22.65
C GLY A 7 15.08 41.76 -21.64
N GLY A 8 13.86 42.21 -21.29
CA GLY A 8 13.06 41.62 -20.20
C GLY A 8 12.00 40.56 -20.53
N PHE A 9 11.62 40.32 -21.79
CA PHE A 9 10.49 39.42 -22.11
C PHE A 9 10.87 37.94 -22.32
N MET A 10 12.12 37.66 -22.66
CA MET A 10 12.62 36.29 -22.87
C MET A 10 12.71 35.53 -21.54
N CYS A 11 13.03 36.23 -20.45
CA CYS A 11 13.22 35.66 -19.12
C CYS A 11 11.94 35.03 -18.57
N CYS A 12 10.80 35.72 -18.67
CA CYS A 12 9.51 35.24 -18.16
C CYS A 12 9.01 33.99 -18.93
N THR A 13 9.29 33.89 -20.22
CA THR A 13 8.88 32.73 -21.05
C THR A 13 9.73 31.49 -20.74
N ILE A 14 11.04 31.66 -20.52
CA ILE A 14 11.96 30.58 -20.14
C ILE A 14 11.63 30.06 -18.73
N GLU A 15 11.33 30.94 -17.79
CA GLU A 15 10.90 30.54 -16.43
C GLU A 15 9.57 29.79 -16.46
N LEU A 16 8.57 30.25 -17.23
CA LEU A 16 7.30 29.56 -17.40
C LEU A 16 7.45 28.18 -18.06
N LEU A 17 8.32 28.06 -19.07
CA LEU A 17 8.65 26.78 -19.70
C LEU A 17 9.36 25.83 -18.71
N GLY A 18 10.27 26.34 -17.89
CA GLY A 18 10.94 25.56 -16.84
C GLY A 18 9.96 25.04 -15.77
N ILE A 19 9.02 25.89 -15.34
CA ILE A 19 7.95 25.51 -14.40
C ILE A 19 7.04 24.44 -15.03
N PHE A 20 6.63 24.64 -16.29
CA PHE A 20 5.79 23.69 -17.02
C PHE A 20 6.48 22.33 -17.17
N LYS A 21 7.77 22.31 -17.56
CA LYS A 21 8.57 21.09 -17.68
C LYS A 21 8.65 20.33 -16.36
N LYS A 22 9.04 21.01 -15.28
CA LYS A 22 9.13 20.41 -13.94
C LYS A 22 7.80 19.84 -13.46
N MET A 23 6.70 20.51 -13.79
CA MET A 23 5.36 20.07 -13.43
C MET A 23 4.90 18.86 -14.25
N SER A 24 5.25 18.79 -15.55
CA SER A 24 5.03 17.59 -16.39
C SER A 24 5.78 16.38 -15.85
N GLU A 25 7.08 16.53 -15.56
CA GLU A 25 7.92 15.47 -14.99
C GLU A 25 7.36 14.94 -13.66
N HIS A 26 6.84 15.84 -12.81
CA HIS A 26 6.19 15.45 -11.55
C HIS A 26 4.92 14.61 -11.77
N VAL A 27 4.06 15.01 -12.73
CA VAL A 27 2.85 14.25 -13.06
C VAL A 27 3.19 12.90 -13.68
N GLU A 28 4.14 12.86 -14.61
CA GLU A 28 4.57 11.61 -15.25
C GLU A 28 5.12 10.63 -14.22
N SER A 29 5.96 11.11 -13.29
CA SER A 29 6.46 10.28 -12.19
C SER A 29 5.33 9.76 -11.30
N TYR A 30 4.35 10.61 -10.95
CA TYR A 30 3.20 10.20 -10.16
C TYR A 30 2.32 9.16 -10.89
N LEU A 31 2.02 9.38 -12.17
CA LEU A 31 1.23 8.46 -12.97
C LEU A 31 1.93 7.10 -13.12
N SER A 32 3.25 7.11 -13.37
CA SER A 32 4.06 5.90 -13.45
C SER A 32 4.03 5.10 -12.15
N GLU A 33 4.15 5.77 -11.01
CA GLU A 33 4.07 5.12 -9.68
C GLU A 33 2.68 4.48 -9.45
N VAL A 34 1.61 5.25 -9.68
CA VAL A 34 0.22 4.77 -9.50
C VAL A 34 -0.08 3.59 -10.44
N GLN A 35 0.33 3.69 -11.70
CA GLN A 35 0.10 2.63 -12.69
C GLN A 35 0.88 1.36 -12.36
N SER A 36 2.14 1.50 -11.92
CA SER A 36 2.97 0.37 -11.49
C SER A 36 2.33 -0.36 -10.30
N ARG A 37 1.89 0.40 -9.28
CA ARG A 37 1.18 -0.14 -8.11
C ARG A 37 -0.13 -0.84 -8.49
N ALA A 38 -0.97 -0.21 -9.31
CA ALA A 38 -2.24 -0.79 -9.77
C ALA A 38 -2.02 -2.09 -10.57
N THR A 39 -0.99 -2.13 -11.43
CA THR A 39 -0.65 -3.31 -12.22
C THR A 39 -0.22 -4.47 -11.33
N LEU A 40 0.63 -4.21 -10.33
CA LEU A 40 1.05 -5.21 -9.36
C LEU A 40 -0.13 -5.74 -8.54
N GLN A 41 -0.98 -4.85 -8.01
CA GLN A 41 -2.18 -5.21 -7.26
C GLN A 41 -3.14 -6.06 -8.08
N GLN A 42 -3.33 -5.74 -9.36
CA GLN A 42 -4.18 -6.53 -10.27
C GLN A 42 -3.57 -7.91 -10.56
N SER A 43 -2.26 -7.98 -10.78
CA SER A 43 -1.54 -9.25 -10.96
C SER A 43 -1.68 -10.16 -9.74
N ASP A 44 -1.53 -9.61 -8.53
CA ASP A 44 -1.66 -10.38 -7.30
C ASP A 44 -3.09 -10.86 -7.06
N ARG A 45 -4.10 -10.04 -7.36
CA ARG A 45 -5.51 -10.46 -7.32
C ARG A 45 -5.78 -11.61 -8.27
N GLU A 46 -5.25 -11.55 -9.48
CA GLU A 46 -5.44 -12.61 -10.48
C GLU A 46 -4.74 -13.90 -10.04
N LYS A 47 -3.52 -13.79 -9.50
CA LYS A 47 -2.81 -14.91 -8.88
C LYS A 47 -3.64 -15.57 -7.78
N LEU A 48 -4.22 -14.79 -6.88
CA LEU A 48 -5.07 -15.32 -5.80
C LEU A 48 -6.37 -15.92 -6.33
N ARG A 49 -6.98 -15.32 -7.35
CA ARG A 49 -8.20 -15.83 -8.00
C ARG A 49 -7.98 -17.20 -8.66
N LEU A 50 -6.79 -17.40 -9.24
CA LEU A 50 -6.39 -18.63 -9.91
C LEU A 50 -5.66 -19.62 -8.99
N ALA A 51 -5.42 -19.25 -7.73
CA ALA A 51 -4.63 -20.05 -6.81
C ALA A 51 -5.33 -21.38 -6.52
N VAL A 52 -4.58 -22.46 -6.66
CA VAL A 52 -4.97 -23.80 -6.20
C VAL A 52 -4.09 -24.12 -5.01
N CYS A 53 -4.72 -24.34 -3.85
CA CYS A 53 -4.00 -24.67 -2.63
C CYS A 53 -3.18 -25.95 -2.78
N LEU A 54 -2.14 -26.08 -1.96
CA LEU A 54 -1.27 -27.26 -1.98
C LEU A 54 -2.08 -28.53 -1.70
N SER A 55 -1.96 -29.50 -2.60
CA SER A 55 -2.55 -30.83 -2.41
C SER A 55 -1.81 -31.62 -1.33
N GLU A 56 -2.49 -32.60 -0.73
CA GLU A 56 -1.88 -33.55 0.20
C GLU A 56 -0.64 -34.24 -0.38
N GLU A 57 -0.62 -34.53 -1.69
CA GLU A 57 0.54 -35.15 -2.33
C GLU A 57 1.74 -34.20 -2.39
N GLN A 58 1.52 -32.92 -2.69
CA GLN A 58 2.57 -31.90 -2.67
C GLN A 58 3.10 -31.70 -1.24
N LEU A 59 2.20 -31.58 -0.26
CA LEU A 59 2.55 -31.38 1.14
C LEU A 59 3.40 -32.53 1.71
N ARG A 60 3.17 -33.77 1.26
CA ARG A 60 3.99 -34.95 1.66
C ARG A 60 5.42 -34.92 1.12
N LYS A 61 5.68 -34.24 0.01
CA LYS A 61 7.01 -34.12 -0.61
C LYS A 61 7.85 -32.99 0.01
N MET A 62 7.24 -32.12 0.80
CA MET A 62 7.89 -30.98 1.44
C MET A 62 8.51 -31.35 2.79
N ASP A 63 9.50 -30.57 3.24
CA ASP A 63 10.20 -30.77 4.50
C ASP A 63 9.31 -30.33 5.69
N SER A 64 9.02 -31.24 6.61
CA SER A 64 8.23 -30.97 7.82
C SER A 64 9.07 -31.06 9.10
N THR A 65 10.39 -30.98 9.00
CA THR A 65 11.27 -31.09 10.18
C THR A 65 11.08 -29.88 11.09
N LEU A 66 10.97 -30.14 12.40
CA LEU A 66 10.75 -29.09 13.40
C LEU A 66 11.83 -27.99 13.33
N LYS A 67 13.07 -28.37 13.00
CA LYS A 67 14.19 -27.43 12.82
C LYS A 67 13.89 -26.42 11.70
N ARG A 68 13.40 -26.87 10.54
CA ARG A 68 13.10 -26.03 9.38
C ARG A 68 11.88 -25.15 9.64
N THR A 69 10.78 -25.74 10.13
CA THR A 69 9.54 -24.98 10.42
C THR A 69 9.77 -23.92 11.49
N THR A 70 10.47 -24.24 12.59
CA THR A 70 10.79 -23.26 13.65
C THR A 70 11.70 -22.15 13.14
N ALA A 71 12.68 -22.47 12.27
CA ALA A 71 13.55 -21.46 11.67
C ALA A 71 12.76 -20.51 10.76
N PHE A 72 11.79 -21.03 10.00
CA PHE A 72 10.89 -20.23 9.18
C PHE A 72 10.06 -19.27 10.04
N MET A 73 9.43 -19.75 11.12
CA MET A 73 8.63 -18.91 12.02
C MET A 73 9.43 -17.75 12.62
N LYS A 74 10.71 -17.98 12.96
CA LYS A 74 11.61 -16.91 13.45
C LYS A 74 11.89 -15.84 12.39
N LYS A 75 12.01 -16.22 11.12
CA LYS A 75 12.16 -15.27 10.00
C LYS A 75 10.88 -14.45 9.83
N LEU A 76 9.72 -15.09 9.89
CA LEU A 76 8.42 -14.43 9.70
C LEU A 76 8.10 -13.40 10.80
N LYS A 77 8.59 -13.61 12.03
CA LYS A 77 8.42 -12.61 13.11
C LYS A 77 9.23 -11.32 12.90
N ASN A 78 10.31 -11.37 12.10
CA ASN A 78 11.23 -10.26 11.88
C ASN A 78 11.47 -10.00 10.39
N VAL A 79 10.40 -9.96 9.60
CA VAL A 79 10.48 -9.75 8.14
C VAL A 79 11.20 -8.44 7.82
N ALA A 80 12.13 -8.53 6.87
CA ALA A 80 12.78 -7.39 6.23
C ALA A 80 12.92 -7.67 4.73
N ALA A 81 13.00 -6.61 3.90
CA ALA A 81 13.13 -6.73 2.45
C ALA A 81 14.28 -7.64 1.99
N ALA A 82 15.41 -7.61 2.69
CA ALA A 82 16.57 -8.45 2.37
C ALA A 82 16.31 -9.97 2.51
N GLN A 83 15.27 -10.37 3.25
CA GLN A 83 14.94 -11.77 3.50
C GLN A 83 13.83 -12.30 2.60
N GLU A 84 13.21 -11.45 1.78
CA GLU A 84 12.04 -11.77 0.97
C GLU A 84 12.25 -13.02 0.10
N SER A 85 13.29 -13.01 -0.73
CA SER A 85 13.62 -14.13 -1.62
C SER A 85 13.87 -15.44 -0.87
N THR A 86 14.48 -15.36 0.31
CA THR A 86 14.74 -16.53 1.15
C THR A 86 13.46 -17.08 1.77
N ILE A 87 12.56 -16.19 2.23
CA ILE A 87 11.27 -16.59 2.81
C ILE A 87 10.40 -17.23 1.72
N LEU A 88 10.31 -16.62 0.53
CA LEU A 88 9.55 -17.18 -0.58
C LEU A 88 10.08 -18.54 -1.02
N ALA A 89 11.40 -18.71 -1.12
CA ALA A 89 12.00 -20.00 -1.47
C ALA A 89 11.78 -21.09 -0.40
N ASP A 90 11.65 -20.71 0.87
CA ASP A 90 11.31 -21.63 1.95
C ASP A 90 9.83 -22.06 1.87
N LEU A 91 8.91 -21.18 1.46
CA LEU A 91 7.49 -21.50 1.30
C LEU A 91 7.24 -22.63 0.28
N ASP A 92 8.07 -22.74 -0.75
CA ASP A 92 7.97 -23.79 -1.77
C ASP A 92 8.52 -25.15 -1.28
N LYS A 93 9.27 -25.17 -0.18
CA LYS A 93 10.05 -26.34 0.26
C LYS A 93 9.61 -26.90 1.61
N ILE A 94 9.05 -26.06 2.48
CA ILE A 94 8.72 -26.42 3.86
C ILE A 94 7.21 -26.59 3.99
N ASN A 95 6.78 -27.73 4.55
CA ASN A 95 5.38 -27.97 4.85
C ASN A 95 4.98 -27.17 6.11
N LEU A 96 4.18 -26.12 5.93
CA LEU A 96 3.71 -25.23 7.00
C LEU A 96 2.21 -25.36 7.26
N SER A 97 1.56 -26.40 6.71
CA SER A 97 0.11 -26.63 6.85
C SER A 97 -0.38 -26.67 8.31
N LYS A 98 0.45 -27.17 9.23
CA LYS A 98 0.14 -27.23 10.67
C LYS A 98 0.42 -25.93 11.43
N PHE A 99 1.01 -24.93 10.78
CA PHE A 99 1.51 -23.71 11.40
C PHE A 99 0.79 -22.44 10.89
N VAL A 100 -0.31 -22.59 10.14
CA VAL A 100 -1.02 -21.45 9.53
C VAL A 100 -1.48 -20.42 10.56
N GLU A 101 -2.01 -20.86 11.70
CA GLU A 101 -2.40 -19.97 12.80
C GLU A 101 -1.20 -19.22 13.40
N GLU A 102 -0.10 -19.93 13.66
CA GLU A 102 1.12 -19.31 14.17
C GLU A 102 1.72 -18.31 13.18
N MET A 103 1.62 -18.57 11.87
CA MET A 103 2.09 -17.66 10.82
C MET A 103 1.28 -16.37 10.81
N ALA A 104 -0.05 -16.48 10.87
CA ALA A 104 -0.95 -15.33 10.95
C ALA A 104 -0.68 -14.48 12.21
N ASN A 105 -0.57 -15.13 13.37
CA ASN A 105 -0.22 -14.48 14.64
C ASN A 105 1.13 -13.76 14.55
N SER A 106 2.15 -14.43 13.99
CA SER A 106 3.50 -13.87 13.86
C SER A 106 3.52 -12.60 13.00
N ILE A 107 2.71 -12.55 11.93
CA ILE A 107 2.60 -11.38 11.05
C ILE A 107 1.85 -10.24 11.75
N ALA A 108 0.73 -10.53 12.42
CA ALA A 108 -0.06 -9.52 13.13
C ALA A 108 0.75 -8.82 14.25
N ASP A 109 1.56 -9.60 14.97
CA ASP A 109 2.42 -9.10 16.06
C ASP A 109 3.77 -8.56 15.60
N ALA A 110 4.15 -8.76 14.33
CA ALA A 110 5.45 -8.36 13.83
C ALA A 110 5.67 -6.83 13.96
N LYS A 111 6.91 -6.46 14.29
CA LYS A 111 7.35 -5.07 14.30
C LYS A 111 7.83 -4.67 12.89
N ILE A 112 6.87 -4.39 12.03
CA ILE A 112 7.11 -4.07 10.61
C ILE A 112 7.55 -2.61 10.47
N LYS A 113 8.56 -2.36 9.62
CA LYS A 113 8.93 -0.99 9.22
C LYS A 113 8.17 -0.59 7.96
N THR A 114 7.97 0.71 7.75
CA THR A 114 7.32 1.23 6.55
C THR A 114 7.96 0.74 5.24
N SER A 115 9.29 0.57 5.22
CA SER A 115 10.04 0.07 4.07
C SER A 115 9.78 -1.40 3.76
N ASP A 116 9.36 -2.19 4.75
CA ASP A 116 9.19 -3.64 4.63
C ASP A 116 7.72 -4.03 4.35
N ILE A 117 6.79 -3.07 4.28
CA ILE A 117 5.36 -3.33 4.03
C ILE A 117 5.16 -4.10 2.73
N ALA A 118 5.81 -3.66 1.64
CA ALA A 118 5.68 -4.32 0.33
C ALA A 118 6.14 -5.79 0.38
N THR A 119 7.24 -6.06 1.07
CA THR A 119 7.75 -7.42 1.30
C THR A 119 6.77 -8.27 2.10
N VAL A 120 6.19 -7.72 3.18
CA VAL A 120 5.19 -8.44 3.98
C VAL A 120 3.94 -8.74 3.15
N VAL A 121 3.49 -7.79 2.32
CA VAL A 121 2.35 -7.99 1.39
C VAL A 121 2.64 -9.12 0.42
N ASN A 122 3.81 -9.14 -0.23
CA ASN A 122 4.17 -10.21 -1.17
C ASN A 122 4.20 -11.59 -0.49
N ILE A 123 4.76 -11.68 0.73
CA ILE A 123 4.75 -12.91 1.54
C ILE A 123 3.30 -13.32 1.87
N CYS A 124 2.43 -12.38 2.24
CA CYS A 124 1.03 -12.67 2.54
C CYS A 124 0.26 -13.13 1.30
N VAL A 125 0.51 -12.53 0.12
CA VAL A 125 -0.07 -12.99 -1.16
C VAL A 125 0.36 -14.44 -1.44
N GLN A 126 1.65 -14.76 -1.27
CA GLN A 126 2.14 -16.14 -1.45
C GLN A 126 1.49 -17.11 -0.45
N LEU A 127 1.47 -16.78 0.84
CA LEU A 127 0.82 -17.60 1.87
C LEU A 127 -0.66 -17.84 1.57
N SER A 128 -1.37 -16.80 1.14
CA SER A 128 -2.79 -16.88 0.78
C SER A 128 -3.04 -17.75 -0.45
N SER A 129 -2.09 -17.79 -1.39
CA SER A 129 -2.18 -18.68 -2.55
C SER A 129 -1.93 -20.16 -2.22
N LEU A 130 -1.18 -20.43 -1.15
CA LEU A 130 -0.81 -21.80 -0.75
C LEU A 130 -1.79 -22.39 0.28
N TYR A 131 -2.31 -21.57 1.18
CA TYR A 131 -3.12 -21.98 2.34
C TYR A 131 -4.44 -21.18 2.40
N ALA A 132 -5.56 -21.83 2.05
CA ALA A 132 -6.88 -21.20 1.95
C ALA A 132 -7.35 -20.47 3.22
N ASP A 133 -7.06 -21.03 4.39
CA ASP A 133 -7.56 -20.49 5.66
C ASP A 133 -6.75 -19.27 6.16
N PHE A 134 -5.52 -19.10 5.64
CA PHE A 134 -4.58 -18.07 6.11
C PHE A 134 -5.16 -16.65 6.13
N PRO A 135 -5.81 -16.15 5.06
CA PRO A 135 -6.37 -14.79 5.07
C PRO A 135 -7.41 -14.57 6.15
N SER A 136 -8.30 -15.55 6.38
CA SER A 136 -9.38 -15.43 7.37
C SER A 136 -8.82 -15.37 8.80
N ILE A 137 -7.80 -16.17 9.07
CA ILE A 137 -7.11 -16.20 10.37
C ILE A 137 -6.35 -14.89 10.59
N LEU A 138 -5.56 -14.44 9.60
CA LEU A 138 -4.82 -13.17 9.71
C LEU A 138 -5.76 -11.98 9.93
N LEU A 139 -6.90 -11.93 9.23
CA LEU A 139 -7.88 -10.88 9.42
C LEU A 139 -8.48 -10.88 10.83
N ALA A 140 -8.73 -12.07 11.39
CA ALA A 140 -9.21 -12.22 12.76
C ALA A 140 -8.19 -11.69 13.79
N GLU A 141 -6.89 -11.94 13.58
CA GLU A 141 -5.83 -11.40 14.44
C GLU A 141 -5.70 -9.87 14.31
N LEU A 142 -5.73 -9.33 13.09
CA LEU A 142 -5.73 -7.88 12.88
C LEU A 142 -6.93 -7.20 13.55
N LYS A 143 -8.10 -7.83 13.54
CA LYS A 143 -9.31 -7.32 14.19
C LYS A 143 -9.20 -7.23 15.71
N LYS A 144 -8.36 -8.05 16.35
CA LYS A 144 -8.13 -7.99 17.80
C LYS A 144 -7.24 -6.81 18.20
N ILE A 145 -6.31 -6.42 17.32
CA ILE A 145 -5.32 -5.37 17.61
C ILE A 145 -5.74 -3.97 17.13
N LEU A 146 -6.60 -3.89 16.12
CA LEU A 146 -7.08 -2.62 15.58
C LEU A 146 -8.25 -2.05 16.41
N PRO A 147 -8.24 -0.74 16.71
CA PRO A 147 -9.32 -0.12 17.47
C PRO A 147 -10.55 0.10 16.57
N ILE A 148 -11.66 -0.52 16.95
CA ILE A 148 -12.91 -0.52 16.17
C ILE A 148 -14.12 -0.09 17.00
N ARG A 149 -14.06 -0.22 18.33
CA ARG A 149 -15.13 0.19 19.25
C ARG A 149 -14.77 1.50 19.91
N ARG A 150 -15.78 2.32 20.23
CA ARG A 150 -15.57 3.60 20.94
C ARG A 150 -14.88 3.45 22.31
N SER A 151 -14.97 2.27 22.93
CA SER A 151 -14.30 1.95 24.19
C SER A 151 -12.81 1.63 24.05
N ASP A 152 -12.34 1.36 22.83
CA ASP A 152 -10.96 1.00 22.58
C ASP A 152 -10.05 2.21 22.85
N LYS A 153 -8.77 1.93 23.09
CA LYS A 153 -7.76 2.96 23.30
C LYS A 153 -6.60 2.73 22.36
N ILE A 154 -6.10 3.80 21.75
CA ILE A 154 -4.90 3.74 20.94
C ILE A 154 -3.70 3.70 21.89
N THR A 155 -3.16 2.51 22.15
CA THR A 155 -2.00 2.32 23.03
C THR A 155 -0.68 2.62 22.31
N ASN A 156 -0.60 2.28 21.01
CA ASN A 156 0.60 2.47 20.20
C ASN A 156 0.25 3.09 18.83
N PRO A 157 0.20 4.44 18.74
CA PRO A 157 -0.09 5.15 17.50
C PRO A 157 0.88 4.82 16.35
N SER A 158 2.14 4.54 16.68
CA SER A 158 3.18 4.21 15.68
C SER A 158 2.95 2.84 15.05
N LYS A 159 2.59 1.82 15.85
CA LYS A 159 2.22 0.51 15.31
C LYS A 159 0.90 0.58 14.55
N LEU A 160 -0.12 1.24 15.10
CA LEU A 160 -1.43 1.39 14.44
C LEU A 160 -1.31 2.01 13.05
N ARG A 161 -0.41 2.97 12.87
CA ARG A 161 -0.12 3.59 11.56
C ARG A 161 0.36 2.57 10.52
N ILE A 162 1.23 1.63 10.93
CA ILE A 162 1.76 0.58 10.05
C ILE A 162 0.70 -0.48 9.80
N ASP A 163 0.01 -0.93 10.85
CA ASP A 163 -1.04 -1.96 10.75
C ASP A 163 -2.21 -1.49 9.87
N LEU A 164 -2.63 -0.22 9.99
CA LEU A 164 -3.66 0.37 9.14
C LEU A 164 -3.24 0.39 7.67
N ARG A 165 -1.98 0.76 7.40
CA ARG A 165 -1.46 0.76 6.02
C ARG A 165 -1.35 -0.65 5.48
N LEU A 166 -0.85 -1.60 6.28
CA LEU A 166 -0.75 -3.00 5.89
C LEU A 166 -2.13 -3.61 5.59
N LEU A 167 -3.13 -3.35 6.43
CA LEU A 167 -4.51 -3.80 6.19
C LEU A 167 -5.03 -3.29 4.85
N ALA A 168 -4.80 -2.02 4.53
CA ALA A 168 -5.22 -1.44 3.27
C ALA A 168 -4.51 -2.06 2.06
N GLU A 169 -3.18 -2.22 2.12
CA GLU A 169 -2.42 -2.89 1.05
C GLU A 169 -2.91 -4.34 0.85
N LEU A 170 -3.11 -5.10 1.93
CA LEU A 170 -3.62 -6.47 1.84
C LEU A 170 -5.02 -6.55 1.20
N CYS A 171 -5.90 -5.58 1.47
CA CYS A 171 -7.18 -5.46 0.75
C CYS A 171 -6.96 -5.14 -0.73
N LEU A 172 -6.04 -4.23 -1.05
CA LEU A 172 -5.76 -3.81 -2.42
C LEU A 172 -5.10 -4.90 -3.27
N HIS A 173 -4.33 -5.81 -2.66
CA HIS A 173 -3.75 -6.98 -3.31
C HIS A 173 -4.69 -8.19 -3.33
N GLY A 174 -5.90 -8.08 -2.77
CA GLY A 174 -6.91 -9.13 -2.81
C GLY A 174 -6.75 -10.24 -1.78
N VAL A 175 -5.83 -10.09 -0.81
CA VAL A 175 -5.69 -11.03 0.32
C VAL A 175 -6.97 -11.03 1.15
N PHE A 176 -7.51 -9.85 1.44
CA PHE A 176 -8.81 -9.73 2.11
C PHE A 176 -9.90 -9.28 1.14
N ALA A 177 -11.05 -9.95 1.24
CA ALA A 177 -12.25 -9.58 0.51
C ALA A 177 -13.07 -8.53 1.29
N LYS A 178 -14.40 -8.63 1.22
CA LYS A 178 -15.36 -7.69 1.81
C LYS A 178 -15.10 -7.40 3.30
N GLU A 179 -14.77 -8.43 4.08
CA GLU A 179 -14.57 -8.29 5.53
C GLU A 179 -13.34 -7.43 5.88
N GLY A 180 -12.28 -7.50 5.07
CA GLY A 180 -11.10 -6.65 5.24
C GLY A 180 -11.43 -5.17 5.00
N VAL A 181 -12.19 -4.89 3.95
CA VAL A 181 -12.66 -3.53 3.64
C VAL A 181 -13.57 -2.99 4.75
N GLN A 182 -14.43 -3.84 5.33
CA GLN A 182 -15.26 -3.47 6.48
C GLN A 182 -14.43 -3.16 7.73
N LEU A 183 -13.40 -3.95 8.01
CA LEU A 183 -12.48 -3.70 9.12
C LEU A 183 -11.71 -2.39 8.93
N LEU A 184 -11.23 -2.14 7.72
CA LEU A 184 -10.54 -0.89 7.35
C LEU A 184 -11.46 0.31 7.57
N GLY A 185 -12.68 0.25 7.04
CA GLY A 185 -13.69 1.31 7.22
C GLY A 185 -14.04 1.55 8.68
N SER A 186 -14.19 0.49 9.48
CA SER A 186 -14.48 0.58 10.92
C SER A 186 -13.33 1.24 11.68
N THR A 187 -12.08 0.88 11.37
CA THR A 187 -10.89 1.46 11.99
C THR A 187 -10.74 2.94 11.62
N LEU A 188 -10.94 3.30 10.34
CA LEU A 188 -10.93 4.70 9.88
C LEU A 188 -12.04 5.52 10.56
N SER A 189 -13.24 4.94 10.68
CA SER A 189 -14.34 5.56 11.38
C SER A 189 -14.00 5.80 12.86
N TYR A 190 -13.46 4.81 13.57
CA TYR A 190 -13.01 4.98 14.94
C TYR A 190 -11.99 6.13 15.06
N ILE A 191 -10.94 6.13 14.24
CA ILE A 191 -9.86 7.11 14.30
C ILE A 191 -10.38 8.54 14.09
N THR A 192 -11.28 8.73 13.13
CA THR A 192 -11.87 10.04 12.81
C THR A 192 -12.89 10.51 13.84
N HIS A 193 -13.72 9.60 14.38
CA HIS A 193 -14.77 9.96 15.33
C HIS A 193 -14.25 10.25 16.75
N THR A 194 -13.10 9.68 17.11
CA THR A 194 -12.48 9.87 18.43
C THR A 194 -11.57 11.09 18.49
N ASP A 195 -11.37 11.80 17.38
CA ASP A 195 -10.36 12.85 17.25
C ASP A 195 -10.91 14.11 16.56
N LYS A 196 -11.96 14.68 17.17
CA LYS A 196 -12.75 15.77 16.59
C LYS A 196 -12.19 17.17 16.83
N THR A 197 -11.35 17.34 17.86
CA THR A 197 -10.90 18.66 18.33
C THR A 197 -9.41 18.86 18.11
N ASP A 198 -8.59 18.00 18.71
CA ASP A 198 -7.14 18.21 18.81
C ASP A 198 -6.35 17.54 17.68
N HIS A 199 -7.00 16.66 16.90
CA HIS A 199 -6.49 16.06 15.68
C HIS A 199 -5.18 15.25 15.86
N TYR A 200 -5.01 14.59 17.01
CA TYR A 200 -3.82 13.80 17.36
C TYR A 200 -3.59 12.58 16.48
N ASN A 201 -4.63 12.05 15.85
CA ASN A 201 -4.59 10.86 15.02
C ASN A 201 -4.29 11.15 13.54
N VAL A 202 -4.22 12.43 13.13
CA VAL A 202 -3.88 12.79 11.74
C VAL A 202 -2.56 12.13 11.26
N PRO A 203 -1.48 12.06 12.05
CA PRO A 203 -0.25 11.35 11.65
C PRO A 203 -0.42 9.84 11.42
N ILE A 204 -1.47 9.23 11.98
CA ILE A 204 -1.81 7.80 11.77
C ILE A 204 -2.44 7.63 10.38
N LEU A 205 -3.33 8.55 9.99
CA LEU A 205 -4.03 8.54 8.71
C LEU A 205 -3.16 9.01 7.54
N LEU A 206 -2.24 9.94 7.79
CA LEU A 206 -1.51 10.64 6.73
C LEU A 206 -0.75 9.71 5.76
N PRO A 207 -0.06 8.64 6.19
CA PRO A 207 0.60 7.73 5.26
C PRO A 207 -0.38 7.02 4.33
N LEU A 208 -1.55 6.63 4.84
CA LEU A 208 -2.61 6.01 4.04
C LEU A 208 -3.09 6.99 2.97
N CYS A 209 -3.41 8.23 3.36
CA CYS A 209 -3.85 9.27 2.43
C CYS A 209 -2.77 9.69 1.43
N LYS A 210 -1.49 9.62 1.78
CA LYS A 210 -0.41 9.98 0.85
C LYS A 210 -0.11 8.88 -0.17
N SER A 211 -0.09 7.63 0.27
CA SER A 211 0.36 6.52 -0.58
C SER A 211 -0.76 5.79 -1.31
N LEU A 212 -1.98 5.76 -0.75
CA LEU A 212 -3.09 4.93 -1.22
C LEU A 212 -4.40 5.70 -1.43
N SER A 213 -4.36 7.04 -1.47
CA SER A 213 -5.57 7.86 -1.66
C SER A 213 -6.25 7.65 -3.01
N ALA A 214 -5.46 7.49 -4.07
CA ALA A 214 -5.99 7.19 -5.40
C ALA A 214 -6.66 5.81 -5.40
N ASP A 215 -6.01 4.82 -4.78
CA ASP A 215 -6.45 3.42 -4.80
C ASP A 215 -7.70 3.17 -3.94
N ILE A 216 -7.78 3.82 -2.77
CA ILE A 216 -8.87 3.59 -1.79
C ILE A 216 -10.02 4.56 -1.98
N PHE A 217 -9.71 5.84 -2.23
CA PHE A 217 -10.71 6.92 -2.24
C PHE A 217 -10.96 7.51 -3.63
N GLY A 218 -10.18 7.13 -4.65
CA GLY A 218 -10.21 7.79 -5.96
C GLY A 218 -9.78 9.26 -5.90
N VAL A 219 -9.03 9.64 -4.87
CA VAL A 219 -8.59 11.03 -4.65
C VAL A 219 -7.13 11.18 -5.04
N HIS A 220 -6.85 12.11 -5.94
CA HIS A 220 -5.49 12.46 -6.33
C HIS A 220 -5.01 13.73 -5.61
N PRO A 221 -3.71 13.89 -5.31
CA PRO A 221 -3.19 15.11 -4.72
C PRO A 221 -3.54 16.35 -5.56
N TYR A 222 -3.83 17.47 -4.88
CA TYR A 222 -4.19 18.73 -5.54
C TYR A 222 -3.12 19.19 -6.55
N SER A 223 -1.82 18.99 -6.23
CA SER A 223 -0.71 19.31 -7.14
C SER A 223 -0.81 18.62 -8.49
N ILE A 224 -1.33 17.38 -8.51
CA ILE A 224 -1.56 16.62 -9.74
C ILE A 224 -2.79 17.15 -10.48
N GLN A 225 -3.86 17.48 -9.75
CA GLN A 225 -5.09 18.02 -10.33
C GLN A 225 -4.89 19.41 -10.97
N GLN A 226 -4.00 20.23 -10.43
CA GLN A 226 -3.71 21.58 -10.93
C GLN A 226 -3.14 21.61 -12.34
N VAL A 227 -2.42 20.56 -12.75
CA VAL A 227 -1.81 20.50 -14.09
C VAL A 227 -2.87 20.52 -15.18
N ARG A 228 -4.02 19.87 -14.94
CA ARG A 228 -5.18 19.94 -15.85
C ARG A 228 -5.64 21.38 -16.04
N PHE A 229 -5.81 22.15 -14.96
CA PHE A 229 -6.26 23.54 -15.03
C PHE A 229 -5.22 24.48 -15.64
N LEU A 230 -3.93 24.31 -15.32
CA LEU A 230 -2.88 25.18 -15.82
C LEU A 230 -2.63 24.97 -17.32
N PHE A 231 -2.70 23.73 -17.80
CA PHE A 231 -2.62 23.43 -19.24
C PHE A 231 -3.74 24.15 -20.02
N PHE A 232 -4.99 24.03 -19.56
CA PHE A 232 -6.11 24.76 -20.17
C PHE A 232 -5.90 26.27 -20.16
N ARG A 233 -5.39 26.85 -19.05
CA ARG A 233 -5.18 28.29 -18.94
C ARG A 233 -4.04 28.80 -19.82
N ILE A 234 -2.95 28.05 -19.94
CA ILE A 234 -1.81 28.38 -20.81
C ILE A 234 -2.22 28.25 -22.28
N VAL A 235 -2.87 27.15 -22.67
CA VAL A 235 -3.35 26.96 -24.05
C VAL A 235 -4.39 28.02 -24.41
N PHE A 236 -5.32 28.35 -23.51
CA PHE A 236 -6.28 29.43 -23.73
C PHE A 236 -5.60 30.80 -23.90
N ASN A 237 -4.64 31.15 -23.05
CA ASN A 237 -3.89 32.41 -23.17
C ASN A 237 -3.02 32.45 -24.44
N ILE A 238 -2.39 31.35 -24.83
CA ILE A 238 -1.63 31.26 -26.09
C ILE A 238 -2.57 31.42 -27.29
N LEU A 239 -3.73 30.76 -27.28
CA LEU A 239 -4.73 30.90 -28.35
C LEU A 239 -5.28 32.32 -28.43
N GLN A 240 -5.53 32.99 -27.30
CA GLN A 240 -5.90 34.41 -27.30
C GLN A 240 -4.79 35.31 -27.84
N CYS A 241 -3.52 35.02 -27.53
CA CYS A 241 -2.37 35.75 -28.07
C CYS A 241 -2.13 35.50 -29.58
N LEU A 242 -2.60 34.38 -30.12
CA LEU A 242 -2.49 34.05 -31.55
C LEU A 242 -3.68 34.57 -32.39
N GLN A 243 -4.72 35.08 -31.74
CA GLN A 243 -5.87 35.72 -32.40
C GLN A 243 -5.71 37.24 -32.56
N TYR A 244 -4.54 37.80 -32.25
CA TYR A 244 -4.16 39.20 -32.46
C TYR A 244 -2.83 39.34 -33.22
#